data_AF-A0A7X4AF75-F1
#
_entry.id   AF-A0A7X4AF75-F1
#
_cell.length_a   1.000
_cell.length_b   1.000
_cell.length_c   1.000
_cell.angle_alpha   90.00
_cell.angle_beta   90.00
_cell.angle_gamma   90.00
#
_symmetry.space_group_name_H-M   'P 1'
#
loop_
_entity.id
_entity.type
_entity.pdbx_description
1 polymer ?
#
loop_
_entity_poly.entity_id
_entity_poly.type
_entity_poly.pdbx_seq_one_letter_code
_entity_poly.pdbx_strand_id
1 'polypeptide(L)'
;MTIDPGRTVRVSRVIPAVPETVFRAWTDPKLVLRWHGPRGGRILGYERELVEGGAFTLRMEVPGGKVYNVFGTYRQVDFPRRLVYTWDLKEAEDWVGETLVTVEFLPEREATRVVITHEGFPTAEDTEGPRGGWAACLENLELLFDSTDERLAEDILALLTGTPGTIRALLQGMPRHLLHADEGEGTFSPFSVLGHLIQGEINDWIPRVRWTLEHGRERAYRPFDRFAHIERIRGRSLDDLLAEFQTLRASGVKALGEILEGGADLDAEGLHPDFGDVTLRQLVTTWAVHDLNHIAQITRVVAHQFDDEVGPWKAYLPILHHNHRR
;
A
#
# COMPACT_ATOMS: atom_id res chain seq x y z
N MET A 1 -4.05 36.63 23.16
CA MET A 1 -5.22 35.78 23.45
C MET A 1 -4.72 34.64 24.31
N THR A 2 -5.18 34.53 25.55
CA THR A 2 -4.68 33.52 26.50
C THR A 2 -5.27 32.17 26.10
N ILE A 3 -4.44 31.25 25.64
CA ILE A 3 -4.84 29.88 25.30
C ILE A 3 -5.36 29.23 26.58
N ASP A 4 -6.62 28.81 26.63
CA ASP A 4 -7.13 27.95 27.69
C ASP A 4 -6.64 26.51 27.40
N PRO A 5 -5.66 25.99 28.16
CA PRO A 5 -5.03 24.71 27.85
C PRO A 5 -6.00 23.53 28.01
N GLY A 6 -7.11 23.69 28.74
CA GLY A 6 -8.13 22.65 28.87
C GLY A 6 -8.98 22.47 27.61
N ARG A 7 -9.12 23.49 26.76
CA ARG A 7 -10.01 23.53 25.58
C ARG A 7 -9.26 23.64 24.25
N THR A 8 -8.01 23.21 24.25
CA THR A 8 -7.12 23.29 23.09
C THR A 8 -6.44 21.95 22.85
N VAL A 9 -6.48 21.49 21.60
CA VAL A 9 -5.68 20.37 21.12
C VAL A 9 -4.44 20.92 20.43
N ARG A 10 -3.28 20.45 20.85
CA ARG A 10 -2.02 20.70 20.15
C ARG A 10 -1.30 19.38 19.92
N VAL A 11 -1.03 19.06 18.66
CA VAL A 11 -0.25 17.89 18.25
C VAL A 11 0.80 18.31 17.24
N SER A 12 1.89 17.56 17.14
CA SER A 12 2.94 17.83 16.15
C SER A 12 3.64 16.56 15.72
N ARG A 13 4.16 16.54 14.49
CA ARG A 13 4.98 15.46 13.95
C ARG A 13 6.00 16.02 12.95
N VAL A 14 7.14 15.36 12.83
CA VAL A 14 8.15 15.68 11.82
C VAL A 14 7.82 14.86 10.57
N ILE A 15 7.76 15.51 9.42
CA ILE A 15 7.44 14.90 8.12
C ILE A 15 8.70 14.98 7.25
N PRO A 16 9.17 13.88 6.64
CA PRO A 16 10.42 13.82 5.87
C PRO A 16 10.28 14.45 4.47
N ALA A 17 9.83 15.71 4.42
CA ALA A 17 9.74 16.50 3.21
C ALA A 17 9.83 18.00 3.54
N VAL A 18 10.23 18.80 2.56
CA VAL A 18 10.32 20.26 2.66
C VAL A 18 8.93 20.92 2.80
N PRO A 19 8.80 22.11 3.42
CA PRO A 19 7.51 22.71 3.75
C PRO A 19 6.56 22.88 2.55
N GLU A 20 7.08 23.23 1.38
CA GLU A 20 6.31 23.40 0.14
C GLU A 20 5.57 22.11 -0.24
N THR A 21 6.26 20.98 -0.10
CA THR A 21 5.74 19.65 -0.41
C THR A 21 4.69 19.22 0.61
N VAL A 22 4.95 19.45 1.91
CA VAL A 22 4.01 19.10 2.98
C VAL A 22 2.76 19.97 2.92
N PHE A 23 2.90 21.28 2.67
CA PHE A 23 1.77 22.19 2.44
C PHE A 23 0.93 21.74 1.24
N ARG A 24 1.58 21.32 0.14
CA ARG A 24 0.87 20.78 -1.02
C ARG A 24 0.09 19.50 -0.67
N ALA A 25 0.66 18.57 0.09
CA ALA A 25 -0.10 17.40 0.55
C ALA A 25 -1.28 17.76 1.45
N TRP A 26 -1.19 18.85 2.21
CA TRP A 26 -2.30 19.37 3.02
C TRP A 26 -3.44 19.94 2.18
N THR A 27 -3.14 20.41 0.98
CA THR A 27 -4.03 21.27 0.21
C THR A 27 -4.54 20.62 -1.07
N ASP A 28 -3.74 19.82 -1.77
CA ASP A 28 -4.14 19.13 -3.00
C ASP A 28 -5.22 18.07 -2.72
N PRO A 29 -6.43 18.17 -3.34
CA PRO A 29 -7.49 17.19 -3.18
C PRO A 29 -7.06 15.74 -3.37
N LYS A 30 -6.19 15.49 -4.35
CA LYS A 30 -5.73 14.12 -4.64
C LYS A 30 -4.83 13.56 -3.54
N LEU A 31 -4.09 14.42 -2.84
CA LEU A 31 -3.21 14.01 -1.77
C LEU A 31 -3.97 13.87 -0.45
N VAL A 32 -4.85 14.83 -0.11
CA VAL A 32 -5.68 14.76 1.11
C VAL A 32 -6.49 13.47 1.19
N LEU A 33 -7.04 13.00 0.06
CA LEU A 33 -7.75 11.72 -0.05
C LEU A 33 -6.92 10.50 0.41
N ARG A 34 -5.58 10.58 0.34
CA ARG A 34 -4.67 9.48 0.63
C ARG A 34 -4.23 9.39 2.08
N TRP A 35 -4.30 10.47 2.86
CA TRP A 35 -3.69 10.53 4.20
C TRP A 35 -4.59 11.08 5.32
N HIS A 36 -5.52 12.00 5.04
CA HIS A 36 -6.26 12.72 6.09
C HIS A 36 -7.35 11.86 6.78
N GLY A 37 -7.56 10.61 6.35
CA GLY A 37 -8.53 9.73 6.98
C GLY A 37 -8.13 9.38 8.43
N PRO A 38 -9.08 9.29 9.38
CA PRO A 38 -8.80 8.78 10.71
C PRO A 38 -8.43 7.29 10.63
N ARG A 39 -7.77 6.75 11.65
CA ARG A 39 -7.39 5.32 11.70
C ARG A 39 -8.62 4.43 11.50
N GLY A 40 -8.60 3.59 10.46
CA GLY A 40 -9.73 2.70 10.10
C GLY A 40 -10.88 3.36 9.34
N GLY A 41 -10.74 4.63 8.96
CA GLY A 41 -11.65 5.38 8.10
C GLY A 41 -10.96 5.88 6.82
N ARG A 42 -11.63 6.72 6.04
CA ARG A 42 -11.12 7.30 4.79
C ARG A 42 -11.77 8.64 4.46
N ILE A 43 -11.10 9.43 3.64
CA ILE A 43 -11.72 10.61 3.01
C ILE A 43 -12.40 10.18 1.71
N LEU A 44 -13.66 10.57 1.54
CA LEU A 44 -14.47 10.27 0.36
C LEU A 44 -14.47 11.43 -0.65
N GLY A 45 -14.15 12.65 -0.21
CA GLY A 45 -14.11 13.84 -1.05
C GLY A 45 -13.54 15.03 -0.31
N TYR A 46 -12.89 15.93 -1.05
CA TYR A 46 -12.41 17.21 -0.55
C TYR A 46 -12.56 18.27 -1.64
N GLU A 47 -13.51 19.17 -1.42
CA GLU A 47 -13.78 20.32 -2.28
C GLU A 47 -13.33 21.58 -1.56
N ARG A 48 -12.69 22.50 -2.27
CA ARG A 48 -12.09 23.68 -1.65
C ARG A 48 -11.87 24.83 -2.60
N GLU A 49 -11.95 26.03 -2.04
CA GLU A 49 -11.48 27.28 -2.62
C GLU A 49 -10.27 27.75 -1.80
N LEU A 50 -9.05 27.42 -2.24
CA LEU A 50 -7.83 27.72 -1.46
C LEU A 50 -7.39 29.18 -1.61
N VAL A 51 -8.15 30.06 -0.99
CA VAL A 51 -7.88 31.48 -0.83
C VAL A 51 -8.43 31.92 0.52
N GLU A 52 -7.92 33.02 1.08
CA GLU A 52 -8.53 33.60 2.28
C GLU A 52 -10.00 33.96 2.03
N GLY A 53 -10.88 33.55 2.94
CA GLY A 53 -12.33 33.65 2.81
C GLY A 53 -12.98 32.54 1.99
N GLY A 54 -12.19 31.70 1.30
CA GLY A 54 -12.70 30.57 0.52
C GLY A 54 -13.24 29.44 1.40
N ALA A 55 -14.29 28.78 0.94
CA ALA A 55 -14.91 27.66 1.65
C ALA A 55 -14.28 26.30 1.28
N PHE A 56 -14.40 25.32 2.17
CA PHE A 56 -14.12 23.93 1.86
C PHE A 56 -15.17 22.99 2.46
N THR A 57 -15.29 21.80 1.88
CA THR A 57 -16.05 20.67 2.41
C THR A 57 -15.18 19.41 2.35
N LEU A 58 -15.02 18.74 3.48
CA LEU A 58 -14.30 17.47 3.61
C LEU A 58 -15.30 16.38 4.02
N ARG A 59 -15.47 15.37 3.16
CA ARG A 59 -16.36 14.24 3.41
C ARG A 59 -15.55 13.07 3.94
N MET A 60 -15.83 12.65 5.17
CA MET A 60 -15.04 11.68 5.92
C MET A 60 -15.90 10.50 6.35
N GLU A 61 -15.44 9.29 6.05
CA GLU A 61 -15.99 8.04 6.59
C GLU A 61 -15.16 7.61 7.79
N VAL A 62 -15.79 7.42 8.94
CA VAL A 62 -15.14 6.94 10.17
C VAL A 62 -15.23 5.40 10.27
N PRO A 63 -14.43 4.76 11.15
CA PRO A 63 -14.58 3.34 11.43
C PRO A 63 -16.04 2.99 11.78
N GLY A 64 -16.57 1.93 11.15
CA GLY A 64 -17.98 1.55 11.26
C GLY A 64 -18.89 2.12 10.17
N GLY A 65 -18.36 2.89 9.22
CA GLY A 65 -19.04 3.28 7.98
C GLY A 65 -19.94 4.52 8.07
N LYS A 66 -20.00 5.19 9.23
CA LYS A 66 -20.70 6.48 9.36
C LYS A 66 -19.92 7.56 8.60
N VAL A 67 -20.64 8.45 7.91
CA VAL A 67 -20.06 9.52 7.10
C VAL A 67 -20.40 10.87 7.71
N TYR A 68 -19.40 11.74 7.81
CA TYR A 68 -19.52 13.13 8.26
C TYR A 68 -19.06 14.09 7.17
N ASN A 69 -19.71 15.25 7.09
CA ASN A 69 -19.24 16.39 6.31
C ASN A 69 -18.67 17.43 7.28
N VAL A 70 -17.40 17.76 7.09
CA VAL A 70 -16.76 18.89 7.76
C VAL A 70 -16.82 20.07 6.81
N PHE A 71 -17.35 21.19 7.28
CA PHE A 71 -17.35 22.46 6.59
C PHE A 71 -16.29 23.37 7.21
N GLY A 72 -15.75 24.28 6.41
CA GLY A 72 -14.90 25.32 6.95
C GLY A 72 -14.62 26.44 5.97
N THR A 73 -14.07 27.52 6.51
CA THR A 73 -13.63 28.69 5.75
C THR A 73 -12.16 28.95 6.05
N TYR A 74 -11.32 29.11 5.03
CA TYR A 74 -9.93 29.51 5.23
C TYR A 74 -9.88 30.94 5.76
N ARG A 75 -9.37 31.12 6.96
CA ARG A 75 -9.10 32.43 7.56
C ARG A 75 -7.75 32.97 7.13
N GLN A 76 -6.79 32.10 6.85
CA GLN A 76 -5.46 32.45 6.37
C GLN A 76 -4.89 31.36 5.48
N VAL A 77 -4.29 31.76 4.35
CA VAL A 77 -3.55 30.85 3.44
C VAL A 77 -2.18 31.47 3.15
N ASP A 78 -1.16 31.08 3.91
CA ASP A 78 0.20 31.60 3.80
C ASP A 78 1.14 30.47 3.37
N PHE A 79 1.35 30.31 2.07
CA PHE A 79 2.21 29.27 1.52
C PHE A 79 3.71 29.60 1.73
N PRO A 80 4.56 28.62 2.12
CA PRO A 80 4.24 27.26 2.57
C PRO A 80 4.10 27.14 4.09
N ARG A 81 3.95 28.25 4.82
CA ARG A 81 4.23 28.35 6.26
C ARG A 81 3.04 28.07 7.17
N ARG A 82 1.82 28.43 6.75
CA ARG A 82 0.68 28.45 7.66
C ARG A 82 -0.67 28.34 6.94
N LEU A 83 -1.57 27.58 7.54
CA LEU A 83 -2.99 27.52 7.20
C LEU A 83 -3.81 27.77 8.45
N VAL A 84 -4.82 28.63 8.36
CA VAL A 84 -5.81 28.81 9.42
C VAL A 84 -7.18 28.67 8.81
N TYR A 85 -8.03 27.84 9.38
CA TYR A 85 -9.38 27.61 8.87
C TYR A 85 -10.34 27.21 9.98
N THR A 86 -11.62 27.47 9.75
CA THR A 86 -12.67 27.00 10.66
C THR A 86 -12.97 25.52 10.44
N TRP A 87 -13.48 24.87 11.47
CA TRP A 87 -13.84 23.46 11.46
C TRP A 87 -15.24 23.31 12.03
N ASP A 88 -16.18 22.87 11.19
CA ASP A 88 -17.59 22.86 11.54
C ASP A 88 -18.27 21.55 11.10
N LEU A 89 -18.77 20.81 12.10
CA LEU A 89 -19.52 19.57 11.94
C LEU A 89 -21.04 19.80 12.14
N LYS A 90 -21.58 20.96 11.71
CA LYS A 90 -22.99 21.36 11.89
C LYS A 90 -24.08 20.35 11.47
N GLU A 91 -23.73 19.34 10.68
CA GLU A 91 -24.64 18.25 10.28
C GLU A 91 -24.60 17.04 11.22
N ALA A 92 -23.70 17.02 12.22
CA ALA A 92 -23.60 15.97 13.22
C ALA A 92 -24.61 16.17 14.37
N GLU A 93 -25.12 15.07 14.92
CA GLU A 93 -26.09 15.08 16.02
C GLU A 93 -25.51 15.67 17.32
N ASP A 94 -24.19 15.54 17.50
CA ASP A 94 -23.39 15.98 18.62
C ASP A 94 -22.62 17.29 18.31
N TRP A 95 -23.15 18.13 17.43
CA TRP A 95 -22.50 19.39 17.06
C TRP A 95 -22.32 20.33 18.26
N VAL A 96 -21.06 20.70 18.50
CA VAL A 96 -20.63 21.55 19.64
C VAL A 96 -20.27 22.98 19.23
N GLY A 97 -20.49 23.35 17.96
CA GLY A 97 -20.17 24.67 17.40
C GLY A 97 -18.97 24.65 16.44
N GLU A 98 -18.73 25.81 15.81
CA GLU A 98 -17.56 26.04 14.96
C GLU A 98 -16.30 26.23 15.81
N THR A 99 -15.23 25.52 15.45
CA THR A 99 -13.91 25.62 16.07
C THR A 99 -12.87 26.15 15.07
N LEU A 100 -11.65 26.42 15.53
CA LEU A 100 -10.57 26.98 14.71
C LEU A 100 -9.37 26.04 14.67
N VAL A 101 -8.89 25.74 13.48
CA VAL A 101 -7.68 24.95 13.24
C VAL A 101 -6.59 25.83 12.65
N THR A 102 -5.45 25.85 13.32
CA THR A 102 -4.19 26.44 12.82
C THR A 102 -3.19 25.32 12.56
N VAL A 103 -2.63 25.31 11.35
CA VAL A 103 -1.57 24.40 10.93
C VAL A 103 -0.34 25.23 10.60
N GLU A 104 0.78 24.93 11.26
CA GLU A 104 2.07 25.57 11.04
C GLU A 104 3.06 24.56 10.46
N PHE A 105 3.76 24.96 9.40
CA PHE A 105 4.77 24.15 8.71
C PHE A 105 6.14 24.75 8.99
N LEU A 106 6.84 24.19 9.97
CA LEU A 106 8.11 24.72 10.47
C LEU A 106 9.28 23.93 9.83
N PRO A 107 10.18 24.58 9.07
CA PRO A 107 11.29 23.89 8.43
C PRO A 107 12.29 23.31 9.45
N GLU A 108 12.70 22.06 9.25
CA GLU A 108 13.73 21.36 10.03
C GLU A 108 14.71 20.61 9.10
N ARG A 109 15.83 21.24 8.71
CA ARG A 109 16.80 20.71 7.71
C ARG A 109 16.10 20.24 6.42
N GLU A 110 16.00 18.93 6.20
CA GLU A 110 15.36 18.29 5.03
C GLU A 110 13.93 17.79 5.32
N ALA A 111 13.39 18.17 6.49
CA ALA A 111 12.08 17.78 6.98
C ALA A 111 11.26 19.02 7.38
N THR A 112 10.01 18.79 7.77
CA THR A 112 9.10 19.82 8.26
C THR A 112 8.43 19.34 9.54
N ARG A 113 8.54 20.12 10.63
CA ARG A 113 7.68 19.93 11.80
C ARG A 113 6.33 20.56 11.51
N VAL A 114 5.31 19.71 11.36
CA VAL A 114 3.92 20.15 11.27
C VAL A 114 3.35 20.25 12.67
N VAL A 115 2.76 21.39 12.98
CA VAL A 115 2.10 21.64 14.26
C VAL A 115 0.66 22.02 14.01
N ILE A 116 -0.26 21.29 14.64
CA ILE A 116 -1.69 21.57 14.60
C ILE A 116 -2.10 22.12 15.95
N THR A 117 -2.80 23.25 15.93
CA THR A 117 -3.50 23.79 17.09
C THR A 117 -4.98 23.89 16.74
N HIS A 118 -5.83 23.18 17.48
CA HIS A 118 -7.28 23.18 17.29
C HIS A 118 -7.91 23.70 18.58
N GLU A 119 -8.62 24.82 18.49
CA GLU A 119 -9.14 25.58 19.62
C GLU A 119 -10.61 25.98 19.42
N GLY A 120 -11.26 26.43 20.49
CA GLY A 120 -12.67 26.83 20.49
C GLY A 120 -13.64 25.77 21.03
N PHE A 121 -13.14 24.69 21.60
CA PHE A 121 -13.96 23.62 22.17
C PHE A 121 -14.78 24.09 23.39
N PRO A 122 -16.07 23.71 23.53
CA PRO A 122 -16.88 24.08 24.68
C PRO A 122 -16.47 23.42 25.98
N THR A 123 -15.86 22.25 25.98
CA THR A 123 -15.37 21.58 27.20
C THR A 123 -14.01 20.94 26.96
N ALA A 124 -13.35 20.51 28.03
CA ALA A 124 -12.09 19.78 27.92
C ALA A 124 -12.27 18.36 27.37
N GLU A 125 -13.42 17.74 27.64
CA GLU A 125 -13.79 16.40 27.17
C GLU A 125 -13.90 16.38 25.64
N ASP A 126 -14.41 17.46 25.03
CA ASP A 126 -14.53 17.63 23.58
C ASP A 126 -13.17 17.62 22.85
N THR A 127 -12.04 17.71 23.58
CA THR A 127 -10.69 17.70 23.00
C THR A 127 -10.14 16.29 22.76
N GLU A 128 -10.67 15.24 23.39
CA GLU A 128 -10.08 13.90 23.35
C GLU A 128 -10.16 13.27 21.94
N GLY A 129 -11.35 13.28 21.34
CA GLY A 129 -11.58 12.77 19.99
C GLY A 129 -10.72 13.48 18.93
N PRO A 130 -10.77 14.82 18.82
CA PRO A 130 -9.92 15.57 17.90
C PRO A 130 -8.43 15.39 18.15
N ARG A 131 -7.97 15.22 19.40
CA ARG A 131 -6.56 14.94 19.71
C ARG A 131 -6.10 13.61 19.13
N GLY A 132 -6.86 12.54 19.36
CA GLY A 132 -6.58 11.23 18.78
C GLY A 132 -6.67 11.24 17.25
N GLY A 133 -7.70 11.90 16.71
CA GLY A 133 -7.90 12.04 15.26
C GLY A 133 -6.74 12.74 14.57
N TRP A 134 -6.31 13.90 15.08
CA TRP A 134 -5.19 14.64 14.51
C TRP A 134 -3.85 13.91 14.63
N ALA A 135 -3.62 13.20 15.74
CA ALA A 135 -2.42 12.37 15.89
C ALA A 135 -2.34 11.26 14.82
N ALA A 136 -3.45 10.55 14.58
CA ALA A 136 -3.53 9.54 13.53
C ALA A 136 -3.43 10.12 12.11
N CYS A 137 -3.99 11.31 11.87
CA CYS A 137 -3.85 12.00 10.58
C CYS A 137 -2.38 12.35 10.30
N LEU A 138 -1.64 12.84 11.32
CA LEU A 138 -0.21 13.13 11.16
C LEU A 138 0.64 11.87 10.96
N GLU A 139 0.27 10.73 11.56
CA GLU A 139 0.87 9.43 11.26
C GLU A 139 0.72 9.06 9.78
N ASN A 140 -0.50 9.17 9.24
CA ASN A 140 -0.75 8.89 7.84
C ASN A 140 -0.06 9.88 6.89
N LEU A 141 0.05 11.16 7.29
CA LEU A 141 0.79 12.16 6.52
C LEU A 141 2.27 11.82 6.46
N GLU A 142 2.87 11.38 7.56
CA GLU A 142 4.26 10.91 7.56
C GLU A 142 4.41 9.72 6.61
N LEU A 143 3.52 8.72 6.70
CA LEU A 143 3.53 7.55 5.81
C LEU A 143 3.39 7.90 4.33
N LEU A 144 2.76 9.03 3.97
CA LEU A 144 2.69 9.51 2.60
C LEU A 144 4.07 9.92 2.05
N PHE A 145 4.95 10.39 2.92
CA PHE A 145 6.28 10.90 2.60
C PHE A 145 7.41 9.96 2.99
N ASP A 146 7.12 9.01 3.88
CA ASP A 146 7.99 7.91 4.28
C ASP A 146 8.04 6.80 3.22
N SER A 147 7.62 7.05 1.98
CA SER A 147 7.86 6.14 0.85
C SER A 147 9.32 6.19 0.40
N THR A 148 10.23 5.93 1.34
CA THR A 148 11.65 5.78 1.09
C THR A 148 11.94 4.44 0.42
N ASP A 149 13.12 4.34 -0.18
CA ASP A 149 13.62 3.07 -0.71
C ASP A 149 13.74 2.00 0.38
N GLU A 150 14.00 2.43 1.61
CA GLU A 150 14.06 1.58 2.81
C GLU A 150 12.69 0.98 3.13
N ARG A 151 11.62 1.80 3.20
CA ARG A 151 10.27 1.29 3.45
C ARG A 151 9.78 0.37 2.33
N LEU A 152 10.07 0.71 1.07
CA LEU A 152 9.76 -0.17 -0.06
C LEU A 152 10.50 -1.51 0.06
N ALA A 153 11.78 -1.49 0.43
CA ALA A 153 12.57 -2.70 0.66
C ALA A 153 11.97 -3.56 1.79
N GLU A 154 11.60 -2.96 2.92
CA GLU A 154 10.95 -3.64 4.04
C GLU A 154 9.62 -4.29 3.63
N ASP A 155 8.74 -3.55 2.94
CA ASP A 155 7.45 -4.05 2.44
C ASP A 155 7.65 -5.26 1.49
N ILE A 156 8.61 -5.18 0.56
CA ILE A 156 8.95 -6.26 -0.38
C ILE A 156 9.48 -7.48 0.37
N LEU A 157 10.46 -7.31 1.25
CA LEU A 157 11.06 -8.40 2.01
C LEU A 157 10.02 -9.09 2.90
N ALA A 158 9.12 -8.34 3.53
CA ALA A 158 8.04 -8.89 4.34
C ALA A 158 7.09 -9.76 3.51
N LEU A 159 6.64 -9.29 2.34
CA LEU A 159 5.77 -10.05 1.44
C LEU A 159 6.44 -11.32 0.92
N LEU A 160 7.69 -11.22 0.46
CA LEU A 160 8.46 -12.36 -0.06
C LEU A 160 8.73 -13.40 1.03
N THR A 161 9.01 -12.96 2.27
CA THR A 161 9.23 -13.84 3.43
C THR A 161 7.96 -14.60 3.81
N GLY A 162 6.80 -13.94 3.79
CA GLY A 162 5.52 -14.54 4.18
C GLY A 162 4.97 -15.56 3.18
N THR A 163 5.28 -15.39 1.89
CA THR A 163 4.63 -16.14 0.81
C THR A 163 4.76 -17.67 0.92
N PRO A 164 5.92 -18.29 1.24
CA PRO A 164 6.00 -19.75 1.40
C PRO A 164 5.05 -20.30 2.47
N GLY A 165 4.88 -19.56 3.58
CA GLY A 165 3.93 -19.92 4.64
C GLY A 165 2.49 -19.85 4.15
N THR A 166 2.14 -18.79 3.44
CA THR A 166 0.80 -18.60 2.85
C THR A 166 0.48 -19.68 1.81
N ILE A 167 1.40 -19.96 0.88
CA ILE A 167 1.21 -21.00 -0.14
C ILE A 167 1.08 -22.38 0.51
N ARG A 168 1.91 -22.70 1.51
CA ARG A 168 1.79 -23.93 2.28
C ARG A 168 0.40 -24.04 2.92
N ALA A 169 -0.07 -22.99 3.59
CA ALA A 169 -1.37 -22.99 4.25
C ALA A 169 -2.53 -23.16 3.25
N LEU A 170 -2.43 -22.60 2.04
CA LEU A 170 -3.43 -22.76 1.00
C LEU A 170 -3.45 -24.18 0.42
N LEU A 171 -2.29 -24.81 0.19
CA LEU A 171 -2.19 -26.06 -0.56
C LEU A 171 -2.19 -27.32 0.33
N GLN A 172 -1.67 -27.24 1.55
CA GLN A 172 -1.48 -28.40 2.41
C GLN A 172 -2.84 -28.96 2.87
N GLY A 173 -3.05 -30.27 2.67
CA GLY A 173 -4.33 -30.93 2.97
C GLY A 173 -5.41 -30.72 1.91
N MET A 174 -5.13 -29.98 0.83
CA MET A 174 -6.07 -29.81 -0.27
C MET A 174 -6.33 -31.16 -0.97
N PRO A 175 -7.59 -31.53 -1.25
CA PRO A 175 -7.91 -32.73 -2.02
C PRO A 175 -7.23 -32.72 -3.39
N ARG A 176 -6.75 -33.89 -3.82
CA ARG A 176 -6.00 -34.04 -5.08
C ARG A 176 -6.72 -33.46 -6.30
N HIS A 177 -8.05 -33.57 -6.37
CA HIS A 177 -8.81 -33.04 -7.51
C HIS A 177 -8.78 -31.51 -7.57
N LEU A 178 -8.82 -30.79 -6.45
CA LEU A 178 -8.69 -29.32 -6.42
C LEU A 178 -7.24 -28.87 -6.63
N LEU A 179 -6.28 -29.61 -6.06
CA LEU A 179 -4.85 -29.32 -6.19
C LEU A 179 -4.38 -29.33 -7.65
N HIS A 180 -5.02 -30.17 -8.48
CA HIS A 180 -4.71 -30.31 -9.90
C HIS A 180 -5.80 -29.77 -10.83
N ALA A 181 -6.85 -29.13 -10.28
CA ALA A 181 -7.86 -28.48 -11.10
C ALA A 181 -7.29 -27.21 -11.77
N ASP A 182 -7.90 -26.80 -12.86
CA ASP A 182 -7.53 -25.61 -13.61
C ASP A 182 -8.79 -24.82 -14.02
N GLU A 183 -8.61 -23.72 -14.74
CA GLU A 183 -9.70 -22.87 -15.25
C GLU A 183 -9.87 -23.06 -16.77
N GLY A 184 -9.55 -24.25 -17.29
CA GLY A 184 -9.63 -24.61 -18.70
C GLY A 184 -8.27 -24.68 -19.41
N GLU A 185 -8.33 -24.97 -20.71
CA GLU A 185 -7.15 -25.27 -21.53
C GLU A 185 -6.09 -24.16 -21.47
N GLY A 186 -4.85 -24.55 -21.15
CA GLY A 186 -3.70 -23.64 -21.07
C GLY A 186 -3.57 -22.84 -19.78
N THR A 187 -4.44 -23.07 -18.78
CA THR A 187 -4.35 -22.44 -17.47
C THR A 187 -3.56 -23.30 -16.47
N PHE A 188 -3.12 -22.72 -15.36
CA PHE A 188 -2.32 -23.41 -14.36
C PHE A 188 -3.16 -23.83 -13.16
N SER A 189 -2.98 -25.08 -12.74
CA SER A 189 -3.48 -25.58 -11.46
C SER A 189 -2.70 -25.04 -10.25
N PRO A 190 -3.24 -25.13 -9.02
CA PRO A 190 -2.50 -24.74 -7.82
C PRO A 190 -1.13 -25.43 -7.69
N PHE A 191 -1.05 -26.71 -8.07
CA PHE A 191 0.21 -27.46 -8.12
C PHE A 191 1.19 -26.91 -9.17
N SER A 192 0.68 -26.56 -10.37
CA SER A 192 1.47 -25.95 -11.44
C SER A 192 1.99 -24.56 -11.04
N VAL A 193 1.16 -23.76 -10.37
CA VAL A 193 1.54 -22.44 -9.84
C VAL A 193 2.71 -22.55 -8.86
N LEU A 194 2.67 -23.49 -7.91
CA LEU A 194 3.82 -23.72 -7.01
C LEU A 194 5.10 -24.06 -7.79
N GLY A 195 4.99 -24.92 -8.80
CA GLY A 195 6.11 -25.21 -9.70
C GLY A 195 6.66 -23.97 -10.42
N HIS A 196 5.76 -23.10 -10.90
CA HIS A 196 6.12 -21.86 -11.59
C HIS A 196 6.82 -20.88 -10.65
N LEU A 197 6.34 -20.72 -9.41
CA LEU A 197 7.01 -19.90 -8.40
C LEU A 197 8.44 -20.39 -8.13
N ILE A 198 8.62 -21.70 -7.94
CA ILE A 198 9.96 -22.32 -7.79
C ILE A 198 10.86 -22.02 -8.99
N GLN A 199 10.33 -22.09 -10.21
CA GLN A 199 11.09 -21.78 -11.42
C GLN A 199 11.54 -20.31 -11.45
N GLY A 200 10.70 -19.38 -10.97
CA GLY A 200 11.03 -17.97 -10.80
C GLY A 200 12.18 -17.75 -9.81
N GLU A 201 12.17 -18.45 -8.66
CA GLU A 201 13.26 -18.38 -7.67
C GLU A 201 14.62 -18.75 -8.26
N ILE A 202 14.66 -19.71 -9.18
CA ILE A 202 15.91 -20.26 -9.73
C ILE A 202 16.46 -19.36 -10.84
N ASN A 203 15.60 -18.88 -11.73
CA ASN A 203 16.04 -18.34 -13.03
C ASN A 203 15.59 -16.91 -13.32
N ASP A 204 14.74 -16.30 -12.48
CA ASP A 204 14.20 -14.97 -12.74
C ASP A 204 14.79 -13.94 -11.77
N TRP A 205 14.32 -13.93 -10.52
CA TRP A 205 14.41 -12.76 -9.65
C TRP A 205 15.83 -12.35 -9.24
N ILE A 206 16.48 -13.11 -8.35
CA ILE A 206 17.86 -12.81 -7.91
C ILE A 206 18.87 -12.84 -9.07
N PRO A 207 18.80 -13.78 -10.02
CA PRO A 207 19.65 -13.72 -11.21
C PRO A 207 19.54 -12.39 -11.95
N ARG A 208 18.33 -11.84 -12.17
CA ARG A 208 18.13 -10.56 -12.84
C ARG A 208 18.50 -9.36 -11.98
N VAL A 209 18.29 -9.42 -10.66
CA VAL A 209 18.78 -8.38 -9.74
C VAL A 209 20.29 -8.23 -9.87
N ARG A 210 21.02 -9.36 -9.77
CA ARG A 210 22.48 -9.36 -9.95
C ARG A 210 22.88 -8.93 -11.35
N TRP A 211 22.17 -9.38 -12.38
CA TRP A 211 22.44 -8.99 -13.76
C TRP A 211 22.29 -7.49 -13.98
N THR A 212 21.25 -6.89 -13.41
CA THR A 212 21.00 -5.44 -13.46
C THR A 212 22.16 -4.67 -12.84
N LEU A 213 22.59 -5.06 -11.63
CA LEU A 213 23.67 -4.40 -10.91
C LEU A 213 25.04 -4.59 -11.57
N GLU A 214 25.27 -5.72 -12.25
CA GLU A 214 26.56 -6.03 -12.89
C GLU A 214 26.68 -5.45 -14.31
N HIS A 215 25.60 -5.48 -15.09
CA HIS A 215 25.65 -5.18 -16.53
C HIS A 215 24.82 -3.96 -16.94
N GLY A 216 23.91 -3.50 -16.08
CA GLY A 216 22.97 -2.42 -16.40
C GLY A 216 22.26 -2.63 -17.75
N ARG A 217 22.24 -1.58 -18.57
CA ARG A 217 21.67 -1.60 -19.92
C ARG A 217 22.58 -2.18 -21.00
N GLU A 218 23.83 -2.51 -20.69
CA GLU A 218 24.77 -3.00 -21.69
C GLU A 218 24.40 -4.39 -22.21
N ARG A 219 23.68 -5.18 -21.40
CA ARG A 219 23.26 -6.54 -21.77
C ARG A 219 21.84 -6.83 -21.32
N ALA A 220 20.99 -7.22 -22.28
CA ALA A 220 19.63 -7.66 -21.99
C ALA A 220 19.58 -8.89 -21.09
N TYR A 221 18.51 -9.01 -20.30
CA TYR A 221 18.24 -10.21 -19.51
C TYR A 221 18.13 -11.44 -20.40
N ARG A 222 18.50 -12.60 -19.84
CA ARG A 222 18.24 -13.88 -20.51
C ARG A 222 16.72 -14.11 -20.61
N PRO A 223 16.24 -14.66 -21.74
CA PRO A 223 14.84 -15.08 -21.87
C PRO A 223 14.45 -16.04 -20.75
N PHE A 224 13.25 -15.87 -20.22
CA PHE A 224 12.70 -16.70 -19.16
C PHE A 224 11.66 -17.67 -19.74
N ASP A 225 11.91 -18.97 -19.60
CA ASP A 225 10.93 -19.99 -19.98
C ASP A 225 9.88 -20.15 -18.87
N ARG A 226 8.72 -19.52 -19.08
CA ARG A 226 7.58 -19.54 -18.17
C ARG A 226 6.96 -20.94 -17.94
N PHE A 227 7.26 -21.92 -18.79
CA PHE A 227 6.70 -23.27 -18.74
C PHE A 227 7.72 -24.33 -18.33
N ALA A 228 8.97 -23.96 -18.07
CA ALA A 228 10.03 -24.88 -17.65
C ALA A 228 9.69 -25.65 -16.37
N HIS A 229 8.75 -25.16 -15.56
CA HIS A 229 8.28 -25.84 -14.36
C HIS A 229 7.51 -27.14 -14.66
N ILE A 230 6.88 -27.29 -15.83
CA ILE A 230 6.06 -28.46 -16.17
C ILE A 230 6.86 -29.76 -16.08
N GLU A 231 8.06 -29.77 -16.67
CA GLU A 231 8.96 -30.92 -16.58
C GLU A 231 9.52 -31.08 -15.17
N ARG A 232 9.82 -29.96 -14.48
CA ARG A 232 10.39 -29.96 -13.12
C ARG A 232 9.49 -30.63 -12.09
N ILE A 233 8.19 -30.40 -12.17
CA ILE A 233 7.23 -30.90 -11.17
C ILE A 233 6.77 -32.34 -11.45
N ARG A 234 7.12 -32.92 -12.61
CA ARG A 234 6.67 -34.26 -12.99
C ARG A 234 7.14 -35.30 -11.97
N GLY A 235 6.19 -36.05 -11.44
CA GLY A 235 6.45 -37.13 -10.48
C GLY A 235 6.87 -36.69 -9.08
N ARG A 236 6.82 -35.40 -8.78
CA ARG A 236 7.20 -34.86 -7.47
C ARG A 236 6.01 -34.77 -6.52
N SER A 237 6.26 -34.86 -5.23
CA SER A 237 5.23 -34.67 -4.20
C SER A 237 5.02 -33.18 -3.90
N LEU A 238 3.84 -32.84 -3.37
CA LEU A 238 3.54 -31.49 -2.89
C LEU A 238 4.49 -31.07 -1.76
N ASP A 239 4.78 -31.97 -0.83
CA ASP A 239 5.64 -31.68 0.33
C ASP A 239 7.08 -31.35 -0.10
N ASP A 240 7.62 -32.08 -1.08
CA ASP A 240 8.95 -31.79 -1.63
C ASP A 240 9.02 -30.42 -2.29
N LEU A 241 7.98 -30.05 -3.04
CA LEU A 241 7.91 -28.75 -3.72
C LEU A 241 7.74 -27.61 -2.73
N LEU A 242 6.90 -27.77 -1.71
CA LEU A 242 6.72 -26.77 -0.65
C LEU A 242 8.01 -26.56 0.16
N ALA A 243 8.73 -27.65 0.48
CA ALA A 243 10.01 -27.57 1.17
C ALA A 243 11.07 -26.86 0.30
N GLU A 244 11.17 -27.22 -0.97
CA GLU A 244 12.09 -26.58 -1.91
C GLU A 244 11.78 -25.09 -2.08
N PHE A 245 10.52 -24.72 -2.30
CA PHE A 245 10.13 -23.33 -2.44
C PHE A 245 10.51 -22.51 -1.21
N GLN A 246 10.26 -23.04 -0.01
CA GLN A 246 10.63 -22.39 1.24
C GLN A 246 12.16 -22.20 1.35
N THR A 247 12.95 -23.20 0.98
CA THR A 247 14.42 -23.10 1.01
C THR A 247 14.94 -22.07 0.00
N LEU A 248 14.47 -22.13 -1.25
CA LEU A 248 14.88 -21.20 -2.29
C LEU A 248 14.49 -19.77 -1.93
N ARG A 249 13.26 -19.55 -1.45
CA ARG A 249 12.79 -18.24 -1.04
C ARG A 249 13.59 -17.66 0.11
N ALA A 250 13.89 -18.46 1.14
CA ALA A 250 14.71 -18.00 2.26
C ALA A 250 16.10 -17.55 1.78
N SER A 251 16.70 -18.28 0.84
CA SER A 251 17.97 -17.89 0.22
C SER A 251 17.83 -16.62 -0.63
N GLY A 252 16.74 -16.49 -1.39
CA GLY A 252 16.47 -15.34 -2.24
C GLY A 252 16.25 -14.05 -1.43
N VAL A 253 15.38 -14.10 -0.42
CA VAL A 253 15.12 -12.99 0.51
C VAL A 253 16.40 -12.55 1.21
N LYS A 254 17.20 -13.49 1.72
CA LYS A 254 18.48 -13.17 2.36
C LYS A 254 19.40 -12.42 1.39
N ALA A 255 19.55 -12.92 0.15
CA ALA A 255 20.39 -12.29 -0.85
C ALA A 255 19.88 -10.90 -1.24
N LEU A 256 18.56 -10.71 -1.37
CA LEU A 256 17.97 -9.41 -1.65
C LEU A 256 18.19 -8.43 -0.49
N GLY A 257 17.98 -8.87 0.74
CA GLY A 257 18.23 -8.06 1.95
C GLY A 257 19.68 -7.56 2.00
N GLU A 258 20.65 -8.45 1.80
CA GLU A 258 22.08 -8.09 1.76
C GLU A 258 22.41 -7.06 0.66
N ILE A 259 21.75 -7.15 -0.50
CA ILE A 259 21.93 -6.21 -1.62
C ILE A 259 21.35 -4.84 -1.27
N LEU A 260 20.14 -4.79 -0.71
CA LEU A 260 19.46 -3.54 -0.38
C LEU A 260 20.11 -2.83 0.82
N GLU A 261 20.46 -3.56 1.88
CA GLU A 261 21.23 -3.05 3.02
C GLU A 261 22.63 -2.58 2.61
N GLY A 262 23.19 -3.17 1.54
CA GLY A 262 24.45 -2.75 0.93
C GLY A 262 24.39 -1.43 0.16
N GLY A 263 23.23 -0.76 0.11
CA GLY A 263 23.05 0.54 -0.56
C GLY A 263 22.90 0.43 -2.07
N ALA A 264 22.35 -0.69 -2.57
CA ALA A 264 22.04 -0.82 -3.99
C ALA A 264 21.10 0.29 -4.48
N ASP A 265 21.46 0.92 -5.59
CA ASP A 265 20.63 1.94 -6.23
C ASP A 265 19.38 1.28 -6.84
N LEU A 266 18.21 1.56 -6.25
CA LEU A 266 16.94 1.05 -6.76
C LEU A 266 16.57 1.62 -8.13
N ASP A 267 17.13 2.76 -8.52
CA ASP A 267 16.90 3.37 -9.83
C ASP A 267 17.91 2.88 -10.88
N ALA A 268 18.82 1.95 -10.52
CA ALA A 268 19.70 1.29 -11.47
C ALA A 268 18.91 0.65 -12.62
N GLU A 269 19.32 0.98 -13.84
CA GLU A 269 18.63 0.58 -15.07
C GLU A 269 19.15 -0.77 -15.59
N GLY A 270 18.24 -1.65 -15.97
CA GLY A 270 18.51 -2.88 -16.72
C GLY A 270 17.73 -2.92 -18.03
N LEU A 271 18.04 -3.90 -18.89
CA LEU A 271 17.43 -4.04 -20.20
C LEU A 271 16.60 -5.33 -20.29
N HIS A 272 15.28 -5.20 -20.34
CA HIS A 272 14.36 -6.31 -20.57
C HIS A 272 14.18 -6.56 -22.08
N PRO A 273 14.24 -7.81 -22.57
CA PRO A 273 14.17 -8.11 -24.01
C PRO A 273 12.88 -7.61 -24.68
N ASP A 274 11.76 -7.63 -23.95
CA ASP A 274 10.45 -7.22 -24.51
C ASP A 274 10.01 -5.80 -24.11
N PHE A 275 10.50 -5.27 -22.98
CA PHE A 275 10.00 -4.00 -22.42
C PHE A 275 11.00 -2.85 -22.60
N GLY A 276 12.25 -3.14 -23.00
CA GLY A 276 13.32 -2.17 -23.02
C GLY A 276 13.79 -1.84 -21.62
N ASP A 277 14.00 -0.56 -21.34
CA ASP A 277 14.56 -0.08 -20.09
C ASP A 277 13.60 -0.36 -18.91
N VAL A 278 14.14 -0.96 -17.85
CA VAL A 278 13.46 -1.23 -16.58
C VAL A 278 14.39 -0.89 -15.43
N THR A 279 13.87 -0.65 -14.22
CA THR A 279 14.70 -0.37 -13.05
C THR A 279 14.76 -1.54 -12.07
N LEU A 280 15.77 -1.56 -11.22
CA LEU A 280 15.87 -2.52 -10.11
C LEU A 280 14.62 -2.44 -9.22
N ARG A 281 14.15 -1.24 -8.90
CA ARG A 281 12.90 -0.96 -8.17
C ARG A 281 11.71 -1.69 -8.78
N GLN A 282 11.55 -1.58 -10.10
CA GLN A 282 10.46 -2.23 -10.82
C GLN A 282 10.60 -3.75 -10.76
N LEU A 283 11.81 -4.29 -10.92
CA LEU A 283 12.08 -5.73 -10.86
C LEU A 283 11.74 -6.32 -9.48
N VAL A 284 12.26 -5.75 -8.40
CA VAL A 284 12.05 -6.28 -7.03
C VAL A 284 10.61 -6.10 -6.57
N THR A 285 9.95 -5.01 -6.98
CA THR A 285 8.53 -4.79 -6.72
C THR A 285 7.68 -5.79 -7.50
N THR A 286 8.05 -6.08 -8.75
CA THR A 286 7.37 -7.08 -9.59
C THR A 286 7.46 -8.47 -8.97
N TRP A 287 8.57 -8.83 -8.32
CA TRP A 287 8.69 -10.11 -7.61
C TRP A 287 7.62 -10.25 -6.52
N ALA A 288 7.48 -9.25 -5.65
CA ALA A 288 6.45 -9.29 -4.60
C ALA A 288 5.02 -9.30 -5.19
N VAL A 289 4.76 -8.53 -6.24
CA VAL A 289 3.44 -8.50 -6.89
C VAL A 289 3.15 -9.78 -7.69
N HIS A 290 4.18 -10.44 -8.23
CA HIS A 290 4.06 -11.74 -8.90
C HIS A 290 3.59 -12.83 -7.94
N ASP A 291 4.12 -12.87 -6.73
CA ASP A 291 3.65 -13.76 -5.66
C ASP A 291 2.16 -13.51 -5.36
N LEU A 292 1.76 -12.24 -5.17
CA LEU A 292 0.37 -11.86 -4.89
C LEU A 292 -0.58 -12.26 -6.04
N ASN A 293 -0.15 -12.06 -7.28
CA ASN A 293 -0.89 -12.48 -8.47
C ASN A 293 -1.13 -14.01 -8.47
N HIS A 294 -0.11 -14.80 -8.11
CA HIS A 294 -0.23 -16.25 -8.08
C HIS A 294 -0.98 -16.79 -6.86
N ILE A 295 -0.92 -16.12 -5.70
CA ILE A 295 -1.81 -16.40 -4.57
C ILE A 295 -3.27 -16.19 -4.99
N ALA A 296 -3.57 -15.07 -5.66
CA ALA A 296 -4.89 -14.80 -6.19
C ALA A 296 -5.31 -15.82 -7.27
N GLN A 297 -4.38 -16.29 -8.10
CA GLN A 297 -4.65 -17.36 -9.06
C GLN A 297 -5.03 -18.66 -8.37
N ILE A 298 -4.29 -19.09 -7.35
CA ILE A 298 -4.58 -20.33 -6.61
C ILE A 298 -6.00 -20.29 -6.03
N THR A 299 -6.34 -19.21 -5.33
CA THR A 299 -7.66 -19.09 -4.69
C THR A 299 -8.79 -19.02 -5.72
N ARG A 300 -8.57 -18.32 -6.84
CA ARG A 300 -9.53 -18.23 -7.94
C ARG A 300 -9.76 -19.57 -8.64
N VAL A 301 -8.70 -20.31 -8.97
CA VAL A 301 -8.79 -21.64 -9.62
C VAL A 301 -9.61 -22.60 -8.75
N VAL A 302 -9.40 -22.57 -7.43
CA VAL A 302 -10.16 -23.40 -6.49
C VAL A 302 -11.62 -22.95 -6.42
N ALA A 303 -11.88 -21.65 -6.31
CA ALA A 303 -13.24 -21.11 -6.28
C ALA A 303 -14.02 -21.46 -7.56
N HIS A 304 -13.36 -21.40 -8.72
CA HIS A 304 -13.94 -21.73 -10.02
C HIS A 304 -14.52 -23.15 -10.06
N GLN A 305 -13.98 -24.11 -9.30
CA GLN A 305 -14.50 -25.48 -9.27
C GLN A 305 -15.88 -25.61 -8.60
N PHE A 306 -16.33 -24.55 -7.92
CA PHE A 306 -17.63 -24.48 -7.24
C PHE A 306 -18.60 -23.52 -7.94
N ASP A 307 -18.28 -23.06 -9.15
CA ASP A 307 -19.01 -22.00 -9.84
C ASP A 307 -20.51 -22.31 -10.02
N ASP A 308 -20.84 -23.54 -10.44
CA ASP A 308 -22.22 -23.99 -10.60
C ASP A 308 -22.90 -24.25 -9.23
N GLU A 309 -22.14 -24.78 -8.26
CA GLU A 309 -22.65 -25.20 -6.96
C GLU A 309 -23.06 -24.01 -6.05
N VAL A 310 -22.44 -22.84 -6.23
CA VAL A 310 -22.82 -21.64 -5.47
C VAL A 310 -24.13 -21.00 -5.95
N GLY A 311 -24.69 -21.44 -7.08
CA GLY A 311 -25.98 -20.98 -7.60
C GLY A 311 -26.13 -19.44 -7.62
N PRO A 312 -27.27 -18.88 -7.16
CA PRO A 312 -27.53 -17.44 -7.28
C PRO A 312 -26.66 -16.57 -6.34
N TRP A 313 -26.01 -17.14 -5.33
CA TRP A 313 -25.07 -16.40 -4.48
C TRP A 313 -23.84 -15.92 -5.25
N LYS A 314 -23.58 -16.47 -6.43
CA LYS A 314 -22.54 -16.01 -7.36
C LYS A 314 -22.58 -14.49 -7.57
N ALA A 315 -23.77 -13.87 -7.57
CA ALA A 315 -23.93 -12.41 -7.71
C ALA A 315 -23.21 -11.57 -6.62
N TYR A 316 -22.88 -12.18 -5.48
CA TYR A 316 -22.16 -11.55 -4.37
C TYR A 316 -20.69 -12.01 -4.24
N LEU A 317 -20.18 -12.79 -5.20
CA LEU A 317 -18.86 -13.41 -5.13
C LEU A 317 -17.97 -12.95 -6.31
N PRO A 318 -17.32 -11.77 -6.22
CA PRO A 318 -16.49 -11.21 -7.29
C PRO A 318 -15.41 -12.14 -7.83
N ILE A 319 -14.89 -13.05 -6.99
CA ILE A 319 -13.88 -14.04 -7.37
C ILE A 319 -14.35 -14.96 -8.52
N LEU A 320 -15.67 -15.16 -8.69
CA LEU A 320 -16.27 -16.00 -9.73
C LEU A 320 -16.68 -15.22 -10.99
N HIS A 321 -16.42 -13.91 -11.04
CA HIS A 321 -16.78 -13.06 -12.19
C HIS A 321 -15.61 -12.79 -13.13
N HIS A 322 -14.43 -13.34 -12.86
CA HIS A 322 -13.26 -13.16 -13.70
C HIS A 322 -13.35 -13.99 -14.98
N ASN A 323 -13.64 -13.32 -16.10
CA ASN A 323 -13.43 -13.88 -17.43
C ASN A 323 -11.94 -13.87 -17.78
N HIS A 324 -11.40 -14.99 -18.23
CA HIS A 324 -10.09 -15.06 -18.88
C HIS A 324 -10.07 -14.10 -20.08
N ARG A 325 -9.50 -12.91 -19.92
CA ARG A 325 -9.00 -12.17 -21.07
C ARG A 325 -7.71 -12.88 -21.49
N ARG A 326 -7.78 -13.47 -22.68
CA ARG A 326 -6.68 -14.12 -23.40
C ARG A 326 -5.48 -13.19 -23.56
#